data_AF-A0A383BT53-F1
#
_entry.id   AF-A0A383BT53-F1
#
_cell.length_a   1.000
_cell.length_b   1.000
_cell.length_c   1.000
_cell.angle_alpha   90.00
_cell.angle_beta   90.00
_cell.angle_gamma   90.00
#
_symmetry.space_group_name_H-M   'P 1'
#
loop_
_entity.id
_entity.type
_entity.pdbx_description
1 polymer ?
#
loop_
_entity_poly.entity_id
_entity_poly.type
_entity_poly.pdbx_seq_one_letter_code
_entity_poly.pdbx_strand_id
1 'polypeptide(L)'
;MKKILSYKIILTICAVVLTLISLRMHIDPAGVTENEFPYAQGDAFDVAVTIRHLIASLLFVIASITFFAGRVEDTKSQQSVLNGCILGFAVMCITLGTMTVTQAGELIIGTTVFAVLTALCLYKRVTPSEGT
;
A
#
# COMPACT_ATOMS: atom_id res chain seq x y z
N MET A 1 4.36 -9.22 28.53
CA MET A 1 4.99 -8.86 27.25
C MET A 1 4.31 -7.61 26.68
N LYS A 2 5.05 -6.60 26.20
CA LYS A 2 4.47 -5.34 25.71
C LYS A 2 3.48 -5.63 24.58
N LYS A 3 2.30 -4.99 24.60
CA LYS A 3 1.33 -4.91 23.49
C LYS A 3 1.96 -4.11 22.33
N ILE A 4 2.95 -4.66 21.64
CA ILE A 4 3.76 -3.88 20.67
C ILE A 4 2.95 -3.57 19.40
N LEU A 5 2.00 -4.42 19.00
CA LEU A 5 1.23 -4.27 17.77
C LEU A 5 -0.29 -4.38 18.03
N SER A 6 -0.97 -3.24 18.19
CA SER A 6 -2.43 -3.15 18.17
C SER A 6 -2.94 -2.95 16.73
N TYR A 7 -4.20 -3.31 16.44
CA TYR A 7 -4.82 -3.07 15.13
C TYR A 7 -4.68 -1.61 14.70
N LYS A 8 -4.93 -0.67 15.62
CA LYS A 8 -4.71 0.76 15.43
C LYS A 8 -3.31 1.11 14.93
N ILE A 9 -2.27 0.52 15.52
CA ILE A 9 -0.87 0.80 15.14
C ILE A 9 -0.61 0.32 13.71
N ILE A 10 -1.08 -0.87 13.34
CA ILE A 10 -0.84 -1.43 12.00
C ILE A 10 -1.61 -0.68 10.94
N LEU A 11 -2.88 -0.34 11.20
CA LEU A 11 -3.65 0.50 10.29
C LEU A 11 -3.00 1.88 10.13
N THR A 12 -2.41 2.43 11.19
CA THR A 12 -1.63 3.67 11.11
C THR A 12 -0.37 3.49 10.26
N ILE A 13 0.38 2.41 10.42
CA ILE A 13 1.56 2.10 9.59
C ILE A 13 1.15 1.98 8.11
N CYS A 14 0.08 1.23 7.82
CA CYS A 14 -0.45 1.08 6.47
C CYS A 14 -0.81 2.44 5.87
N ALA A 15 -1.54 3.27 6.61
CA ALA A 15 -1.90 4.61 6.18
C ALA A 15 -0.66 5.47 5.89
N VAL A 16 0.32 5.50 6.81
CA VAL A 16 1.54 6.29 6.62
C VAL A 16 2.31 5.85 5.38
N VAL A 17 2.50 4.54 5.17
CA VAL A 17 3.20 4.02 3.99
C VAL A 17 2.46 4.39 2.71
N LEU A 18 1.14 4.22 2.66
CA LEU A 18 0.33 4.61 1.49
C LEU A 18 0.39 6.12 1.23
N THR A 19 0.37 6.94 2.28
CA THR A 19 0.53 8.40 2.16
C THR A 19 1.91 8.77 1.60
N LEU A 20 2.98 8.11 2.03
CA LEU A 20 4.32 8.37 1.51
C LEU A 20 4.43 8.02 0.03
N ILE A 21 3.89 6.87 -0.40
CA ILE A 21 3.85 6.48 -1.81
C ILE A 21 3.05 7.50 -2.62
N SER A 22 1.85 7.85 -2.14
CA SER A 22 1.00 8.86 -2.76
C SER A 22 1.71 10.21 -2.90
N LEU A 23 2.43 10.65 -1.86
CA LEU A 23 3.16 11.92 -1.88
C LEU A 23 4.29 11.88 -2.91
N ARG A 24 5.04 10.79 -2.99
CA ARG A 24 6.10 10.64 -4.01
C ARG A 24 5.54 10.69 -5.42
N MET A 25 4.39 10.06 -5.67
CA MET A 25 3.73 10.11 -6.98
C MET A 25 3.10 11.47 -7.30
N HIS A 26 2.76 12.31 -6.32
CA HIS A 26 2.33 13.69 -6.56
C HIS A 26 3.48 14.66 -6.81
N ILE A 27 4.58 14.52 -6.06
CA ILE A 27 5.72 15.45 -6.14
C ILE A 27 6.58 15.16 -7.37
N ASP A 28 6.84 13.88 -7.64
CA ASP A 28 7.76 13.45 -8.68
C ASP A 28 7.19 12.24 -9.47
N PRO A 29 6.07 12.43 -10.18
CA PRO A 29 5.46 11.38 -10.99
C PRO A 29 6.37 10.94 -12.14
N ALA A 30 7.14 11.87 -12.73
CA ALA A 30 8.08 11.59 -13.81
C ALA A 30 9.20 10.67 -13.32
N GLY A 31 9.87 10.99 -12.21
CA GLY A 31 10.92 10.14 -11.65
C GLY A 31 10.40 8.76 -11.23
N VAL A 32 9.18 8.65 -10.70
CA VAL A 32 8.58 7.33 -10.44
C VAL A 32 8.33 6.57 -11.75
N THR A 33 7.94 7.26 -12.83
CA THR A 33 7.74 6.67 -14.16
C THR A 33 9.02 6.13 -14.76
N GLU A 34 10.09 6.92 -14.73
CA GLU A 34 11.39 6.54 -15.26
C GLU A 34 11.98 5.34 -14.52
N ASN A 35 11.80 5.28 -13.20
CA ASN A 35 12.29 4.17 -12.40
C ASN A 35 11.51 2.87 -12.66
N GLU A 36 10.18 2.92 -12.79
CA GLU A 36 9.35 1.73 -12.97
C GLU A 36 9.28 1.28 -14.44
N PHE A 37 9.41 2.21 -15.40
CA PHE A 37 9.32 1.94 -16.84
C PHE A 37 10.40 2.73 -17.60
N PRO A 38 11.69 2.35 -17.47
CA PRO A 38 12.82 3.12 -18.02
C PRO A 38 12.82 3.25 -19.55
N TYR A 39 12.04 2.40 -20.24
CA TYR A 39 11.93 2.40 -21.69
C TYR A 39 10.67 3.14 -22.21
N ALA A 40 9.83 3.67 -21.32
CA ALA A 40 8.65 4.45 -21.73
C ALA A 40 9.09 5.83 -22.27
N GLN A 41 8.61 6.21 -23.44
CA GLN A 41 8.95 7.47 -24.10
C GLN A 41 7.76 8.09 -24.84
N GLY A 42 7.84 9.39 -25.11
CA GLY A 42 6.82 10.14 -25.84
C GLY A 42 5.45 10.11 -25.15
N ASP A 43 4.39 10.00 -25.93
CA ASP A 43 3.00 10.05 -25.44
C ASP A 43 2.71 9.00 -24.35
N ALA A 44 3.27 7.79 -24.46
CA ALA A 44 3.09 6.75 -23.46
C ALA A 44 3.67 7.14 -22.09
N PHE A 45 4.77 7.90 -22.07
CA PHE A 45 5.37 8.40 -20.84
C PHE A 45 4.50 9.49 -20.21
N ASP A 46 4.05 10.47 -21.01
CA ASP A 46 3.20 11.57 -20.53
C ASP A 46 1.86 11.07 -19.98
N VAL A 47 1.27 10.07 -20.64
CA VAL A 47 0.07 9.38 -20.16
C VAL A 47 0.36 8.66 -18.83
N ALA A 48 1.48 7.95 -18.70
CA ALA A 48 1.85 7.28 -17.46
C ALA A 48 2.07 8.25 -16.29
N VAL A 49 2.70 9.41 -16.54
CA VAL A 49 2.86 10.50 -15.57
C VAL A 49 1.51 11.06 -15.12
N THR A 50 0.58 11.24 -16.06
CA THR A 50 -0.78 11.70 -15.76
C THR A 50 -1.54 10.69 -14.90
N ILE A 51 -1.47 9.39 -15.27
CA ILE A 51 -2.10 8.30 -14.51
C ILE A 51 -1.53 8.21 -13.10
N ARG A 52 -0.23 8.48 -12.90
CA ARG A 52 0.37 8.49 -11.55
C ARG A 52 -0.26 9.49 -10.61
N HIS A 53 -0.68 10.67 -11.07
CA HIS A 53 -1.42 11.61 -10.23
C HIS A 53 -2.78 11.07 -9.79
N LEU A 54 -3.48 10.36 -10.69
CA LEU A 54 -4.77 9.73 -10.36
C LEU A 54 -4.59 8.60 -9.34
N ILE A 55 -3.58 7.74 -9.55
CA ILE A 55 -3.23 6.67 -8.61
C ILE A 55 -2.84 7.28 -7.26
N ALA A 56 -2.02 8.33 -7.26
CA ALA A 56 -1.59 9.01 -6.06
C ALA A 56 -2.79 9.56 -5.26
N SER A 57 -3.75 10.19 -5.94
CA SER A 57 -4.98 10.70 -5.32
C SER A 57 -5.80 9.57 -4.71
N LEU A 58 -5.95 8.45 -5.41
CA LEU A 58 -6.67 7.27 -4.91
C LEU A 58 -5.98 6.66 -3.69
N LEU A 59 -4.65 6.50 -3.73
CA LEU A 59 -3.86 6.01 -2.60
C LEU A 59 -3.99 6.93 -1.38
N PHE A 60 -4.08 8.24 -1.58
CA PHE A 60 -4.28 9.20 -0.49
C PHE A 60 -5.65 9.04 0.18
N VAL A 61 -6.71 8.82 -0.61
CA VAL A 61 -8.05 8.54 -0.09
C VAL A 61 -8.04 7.25 0.72
N ILE A 62 -7.45 6.17 0.19
CA ILE A 62 -7.35 4.88 0.89
C ILE A 62 -6.55 5.03 2.19
N ALA A 63 -5.43 5.76 2.16
CA ALA A 63 -4.62 6.04 3.33
C ALA A 63 -5.41 6.79 4.42
N SER A 64 -6.18 7.80 4.02
CA SER A 64 -7.02 8.59 4.92
C SER A 64 -8.10 7.73 5.58
N ILE A 65 -8.84 6.93 4.78
CA ILE A 65 -9.85 6.00 5.30
C ILE A 65 -9.22 5.01 6.28
N THR A 66 -8.08 4.43 5.92
CA THR A 66 -7.36 3.45 6.76
C THR A 66 -6.90 4.08 8.08
N PHE A 67 -6.41 5.32 8.05
CA PHE A 67 -6.01 6.07 9.23
C PHE A 67 -7.18 6.31 10.19
N PHE A 68 -8.31 6.81 9.68
CA PHE A 68 -9.50 7.05 10.48
C PHE A 68 -10.13 5.76 11.00
N ALA A 69 -10.13 4.68 10.21
CA ALA A 69 -10.59 3.37 10.65
C ALA A 69 -9.81 2.85 11.85
N GLY A 70 -8.50 3.12 11.92
CA GLY A 70 -7.67 2.81 13.09
C GLY A 70 -8.03 3.57 14.37
N ARG A 71 -8.88 4.60 14.28
CA ARG A 71 -9.35 5.38 15.45
C ARG A 71 -10.74 4.97 15.94
N VAL A 72 -11.45 4.08 15.24
CA VAL A 72 -12.73 3.53 15.70
C VAL A 72 -12.49 2.71 16.97
N GLU A 73 -13.33 2.86 18.00
CA GLU A 73 -13.15 2.18 19.30
C GLU A 73 -13.38 0.66 19.21
N ASP A 74 -14.25 0.21 18.30
CA ASP A 74 -14.59 -1.20 18.14
C ASP A 74 -13.48 -2.00 17.43
N THR A 75 -12.93 -2.99 18.13
CA THR A 75 -11.83 -3.82 17.63
C THR A 75 -12.26 -4.76 16.49
N LYS A 76 -13.53 -5.19 16.46
CA LYS A 76 -14.04 -6.06 15.37
C LYS A 76 -14.10 -5.31 14.05
N SER A 77 -14.51 -4.05 14.09
CA SER A 77 -14.51 -3.14 12.94
C SER A 77 -13.09 -2.90 12.44
N GLN A 78 -12.13 -2.63 13.34
CA GLN A 78 -10.71 -2.50 12.98
C GLN A 78 -10.15 -3.78 12.34
N GLN A 79 -10.52 -4.95 12.85
CA GLN A 79 -10.12 -6.24 12.29
C GLN A 79 -10.72 -6.47 10.90
N SER A 80 -11.98 -6.08 10.67
CA SER A 80 -12.62 -6.17 9.35
C SER A 80 -11.90 -5.31 8.31
N VAL A 81 -11.55 -4.07 8.68
CA VAL A 81 -10.75 -3.19 7.82
C VAL A 81 -9.37 -3.78 7.56
N LEU A 82 -8.71 -4.34 8.58
CA LEU A 82 -7.42 -5.02 8.39
C LEU A 82 -7.51 -6.19 7.39
N ASN A 83 -8.58 -6.98 7.44
CA ASN A 83 -8.81 -8.04 6.46
C ASN A 83 -8.98 -7.48 5.03
N GLY A 84 -9.66 -6.35 4.89
CA GLY A 84 -9.74 -5.62 3.62
C GLY A 84 -8.36 -5.16 3.13
N CYS A 85 -7.52 -4.61 4.02
CA CYS A 85 -6.14 -4.25 3.70
C CYS A 85 -5.31 -5.46 3.26
N ILE A 86 -5.42 -6.60 3.94
CA ILE A 86 -4.70 -7.83 3.56
C ILE A 86 -5.07 -8.24 2.13
N LEU A 87 -6.37 -8.26 1.80
CA LEU A 87 -6.83 -8.63 0.47
C LEU A 87 -6.32 -7.64 -0.59
N GLY A 88 -6.47 -6.33 -0.34
CA GLY A 88 -6.03 -5.30 -1.27
C GLY A 88 -4.53 -5.32 -1.52
N PHE A 89 -3.72 -5.42 -0.45
CA PHE A 89 -2.26 -5.47 -0.57
C PHE A 89 -1.77 -6.78 -1.20
N ALA A 90 -2.45 -7.91 -0.94
CA ALA A 90 -2.12 -9.18 -1.59
C ALA A 90 -2.34 -9.10 -3.10
N VAL A 91 -3.49 -8.54 -3.54
CA VAL A 91 -3.78 -8.34 -4.97
C VAL A 91 -2.74 -7.41 -5.60
N MET A 92 -2.43 -6.27 -4.97
CA MET A 92 -1.38 -5.37 -5.46
C MET A 92 -0.02 -6.06 -5.57
N CYS A 93 0.39 -6.81 -4.54
CA CYS A 93 1.65 -7.56 -4.55
C CYS A 93 1.70 -8.57 -5.71
N ILE A 94 0.62 -9.31 -5.95
CA ILE A 94 0.55 -10.29 -7.05
C ILE A 94 0.61 -9.59 -8.41
N THR A 95 -0.13 -8.49 -8.58
CA THR A 95 -0.14 -7.71 -9.83
C THR A 95 1.24 -7.15 -10.15
N LEU A 96 1.88 -6.45 -9.20
CA LEU A 96 3.21 -5.86 -9.40
C LEU A 96 4.27 -6.96 -9.55
N GLY A 97 4.18 -8.04 -8.78
CA GLY A 97 5.09 -9.18 -8.91
C GLY A 97 5.00 -9.85 -10.27
N THR A 98 3.78 -10.04 -10.79
CA THR A 98 3.58 -10.59 -12.14
C THR A 98 4.17 -9.67 -13.20
N MET A 99 3.91 -8.37 -13.13
CA MET A 99 4.47 -7.38 -14.06
C MET A 99 6.01 -7.34 -14.01
N THR A 100 6.60 -7.52 -12.83
CA THR A 100 8.05 -7.60 -12.65
C THR A 100 8.61 -8.86 -13.31
N VAL A 101 7.98 -10.03 -13.10
CA VAL A 101 8.43 -11.31 -13.67
C VAL A 101 8.27 -11.35 -15.19
N THR A 102 7.24 -10.72 -15.73
CA THR A 102 7.04 -10.62 -17.18
C THR A 102 7.86 -9.50 -17.83
N GLN A 103 8.76 -8.84 -17.08
CA GLN A 103 9.57 -7.71 -17.53
C GLN A 103 8.75 -6.55 -18.14
N ALA A 104 7.50 -6.39 -17.69
CA ALA A 104 6.64 -5.29 -18.11
C ALA A 104 7.08 -3.96 -17.44
N GLY A 105 7.80 -4.02 -16.33
CA GLY A 105 8.41 -2.88 -15.65
C GLY A 105 9.29 -3.30 -14.46
N GLU A 106 10.12 -2.38 -13.99
CA GLU A 106 11.02 -2.52 -12.84
C GLU A 106 10.27 -2.23 -11.52
N LEU A 107 9.26 -3.05 -11.20
CA LEU A 107 8.33 -2.82 -10.07
C LEU A 107 8.72 -3.55 -8.77
N ILE A 108 10.00 -3.88 -8.60
CA ILE A 108 10.52 -4.66 -7.47
C ILE A 108 10.24 -3.95 -6.14
N ILE A 109 10.46 -2.64 -6.08
CA ILE A 109 10.26 -1.83 -4.87
C ILE A 109 8.79 -1.88 -4.45
N GLY A 110 7.87 -1.59 -5.38
CA GLY A 110 6.43 -1.64 -5.12
C GLY A 110 5.97 -3.03 -4.68
N THR A 111 6.40 -4.07 -5.39
CA THR A 111 6.11 -5.47 -5.03
C THR A 111 6.53 -5.78 -3.59
N THR A 112 7.75 -5.39 -3.23
CA THR A 112 8.31 -5.64 -1.89
C THR A 112 7.52 -4.91 -0.81
N VAL A 113 7.16 -3.65 -1.03
CA VAL A 113 6.38 -2.87 -0.06
C VAL A 113 5.03 -3.51 0.21
N PHE A 114 4.27 -3.87 -0.84
CA PHE A 114 2.96 -4.51 -0.66
C PHE A 114 3.06 -5.93 -0.08
N ALA A 115 4.12 -6.68 -0.39
CA ALA A 115 4.39 -7.96 0.27
C ALA A 115 4.59 -7.79 1.78
N VAL A 116 5.41 -6.83 2.19
CA VAL A 116 5.70 -6.55 3.61
C VAL A 116 4.45 -6.06 4.33
N LEU A 117 3.66 -5.16 3.74
CA LEU A 117 2.40 -4.71 4.33
C LEU A 117 1.40 -5.86 4.48
N THR A 118 1.28 -6.73 3.48
CA THR A 118 0.44 -7.93 3.54
C THR A 118 0.88 -8.84 4.68
N ALA A 119 2.17 -9.12 4.78
CA ALA A 119 2.74 -9.96 5.85
C ALA A 119 2.55 -9.35 7.23
N LEU A 120 2.73 -8.04 7.39
CA LEU A 120 2.52 -7.31 8.64
C LEU A 120 1.05 -7.41 9.11
N CYS A 121 0.12 -7.19 8.18
CA CYS A 121 -1.31 -7.29 8.47
C CYS A 121 -1.72 -8.73 8.81
N LEU A 122 -1.21 -9.72 8.06
CA LEU A 122 -1.43 -11.14 8.33
C LEU A 122 -0.87 -11.56 9.69
N TYR A 123 0.36 -11.15 10.01
CA TYR A 123 0.99 -11.44 11.29
C TYR A 123 0.07 -11.00 12.43
N LYS A 124 -0.46 -9.78 12.36
CA LYS A 124 -1.39 -9.30 13.39
C LYS A 124 -2.68 -10.10 13.46
N ARG A 125 -3.25 -10.45 12.32
CA ARG A 125 -4.49 -11.24 12.25
C ARG A 125 -4.30 -12.60 12.93
N VAL A 126 -3.13 -13.23 12.75
CA VAL A 126 -2.82 -14.57 13.27
C VAL A 126 -2.34 -14.54 14.72
N THR A 127 -1.76 -13.42 15.18
CA THR A 127 -1.40 -13.22 16.60
C THR A 127 -2.52 -12.46 17.32
N PRO A 128 -3.53 -13.15 17.90
CA PRO A 128 -4.53 -12.49 18.73
C PRO A 128 -3.81 -11.76 19.88
N SER A 129 -4.32 -10.59 20.24
CA SER A 129 -3.91 -9.98 21.51
C SER A 129 -4.47 -10.88 22.59
N GLU A 130 -3.62 -11.66 23.28
CA GLU A 130 -4.06 -12.37 24.49
C GLU A 130 -4.72 -11.35 25.43
N GLY A 131 -5.96 -11.65 25.83
CA GLY A 131 -6.75 -10.81 26.72
C GLY A 131 -8.03 -10.26 26.09
N THR A 132 -8.98 -11.15 25.79
CA THR A 132 -10.42 -10.91 26.03
C THR A 132 -10.90 -12.03 26.91
#